data_AF-A0A7C5WMJ3-F1
#
_entry.id   AF-A0A7C5WMJ3-F1
#
_cell.length_a   1.000
_cell.length_b   1.000
_cell.length_c   1.000
_cell.angle_alpha   90.00
_cell.angle_beta   90.00
_cell.angle_gamma   90.00
#
_symmetry.space_group_name_H-M   'P 1'
#
loop_
_entity.id
_entity.type
_entity.pdbx_description
1 polymer ?
#
loop_
_entity_poly.entity_id
_entity_poly.type
_entity_poly.pdbx_seq_one_letter_code
_entity_poly.pdbx_strand_id
1 'polypeptide(L)'
;MIGSLVITLLVFVVYILFAGSLSLYTLLTGLIIALILGFTTSKYFVKNEYKLLNPLRLVFLVYYFLKYITVIEMKAHLDVVKRIFTLNIKPGIVKIPVKPRSSYGRLLVA
;
A
#
# COMPACT_ATOMS: atom_id res chain seq x y z
N MET A 1 -2.17 -21.18 -0.49
CA MET A 1 -2.68 -21.30 0.91
C MET A 1 -2.10 -20.21 1.80
N ILE A 2 -0.84 -19.84 1.64
CA ILE A 2 -0.26 -18.75 2.45
C ILE A 2 -0.83 -17.40 2.03
N GLY A 3 -1.06 -17.18 0.73
CA GLY A 3 -1.63 -15.94 0.22
C GLY A 3 -3.06 -15.66 0.71
N SER A 4 -3.88 -16.69 0.90
CA SER A 4 -5.22 -16.56 1.48
C SER A 4 -5.15 -16.15 2.94
N LEU A 5 -4.24 -16.73 3.73
CA LEU A 5 -4.04 -16.35 5.12
C LEU A 5 -3.57 -14.89 5.27
N VAL A 6 -2.64 -14.46 4.40
CA VAL A 6 -2.14 -13.07 4.43
C VAL A 6 -3.27 -12.08 4.13
N ILE A 7 -4.14 -12.40 3.17
CA ILE A 7 -5.27 -11.52 2.83
C ILE A 7 -6.35 -11.57 3.90
N THR A 8 -6.66 -12.75 4.46
CA THR A 8 -7.56 -12.87 5.61
C THR A 8 -7.07 -11.98 6.75
N LEU A 9 -5.78 -12.05 7.11
CA LEU A 9 -5.22 -11.20 8.15
C LEU A 9 -5.36 -9.72 7.82
N LEU A 10 -5.05 -9.31 6.59
CA LEU A 10 -5.13 -7.92 6.16
C LEU A 10 -6.58 -7.40 6.21
N VAL A 11 -7.53 -8.17 5.69
CA VAL A 11 -8.97 -7.82 5.70
C VAL A 11 -9.49 -7.74 7.14
N PHE A 12 -9.07 -8.66 8.01
CA PHE A 12 -9.45 -8.66 9.41
C PHE A 12 -8.96 -7.42 10.15
N VAL A 13 -7.68 -7.03 9.95
CA VAL A 13 -7.12 -5.82 10.53
C VAL A 13 -7.87 -4.58 10.04
N VAL A 14 -8.11 -4.47 8.73
CA VAL A 14 -8.89 -3.36 8.17
C VAL A 14 -10.31 -3.31 8.74
N TYR A 15 -10.96 -4.46 8.89
CA TYR A 15 -12.31 -4.55 9.47
C TYR A 15 -12.34 -4.04 10.91
N ILE A 16 -11.40 -4.47 11.76
CA ILE A 16 -11.32 -4.02 13.16
C ILE A 16 -11.04 -2.52 13.23
N LEU A 17 -10.08 -2.03 12.44
CA LEU A 17 -9.74 -0.61 12.40
C LEU A 17 -10.94 0.25 12.00
N PHE A 18 -11.74 -0.22 11.05
CA PHE A 18 -12.93 0.49 10.60
C PHE A 18 -14.09 0.40 11.62
N ALA A 19 -14.26 -0.75 12.26
CA ALA A 19 -15.27 -0.93 13.29
C ALA A 19 -14.97 -0.15 14.58
N GLY A 20 -13.69 0.14 14.87
CA GLY A 20 -13.27 0.92 16.03
C GLY A 20 -13.59 0.30 17.39
N SER A 21 -13.94 -1.00 17.42
CA SER A 21 -14.37 -1.72 18.61
C SER A 21 -13.74 -3.11 18.66
N LEU A 22 -13.33 -3.54 19.85
CA LEU A 22 -12.78 -4.87 20.13
C LEU A 22 -13.80 -5.77 20.83
N SER A 23 -15.09 -5.52 20.65
CA SER A 23 -16.13 -6.38 21.20
C SER A 23 -16.02 -7.81 20.63
N LEU A 24 -16.40 -8.81 21.43
CA LEU A 24 -16.38 -10.21 21.00
C LEU A 24 -17.19 -10.43 19.72
N TYR A 25 -18.32 -9.73 19.59
CA TYR A 25 -19.16 -9.74 18.38
C TYR A 25 -18.37 -9.27 17.15
N THR A 26 -17.71 -8.11 17.23
CA THR A 26 -16.92 -7.54 16.13
C THR A 26 -15.76 -8.44 15.71
N LEU A 27 -15.10 -9.07 16.67
CA LEU A 27 -14.01 -10.01 16.39
C LEU A 27 -14.51 -11.25 15.64
N LEU A 28 -15.65 -11.82 16.07
CA LEU A 28 -16.23 -13.00 15.43
C LEU A 28 -16.76 -12.68 14.03
N THR A 29 -17.53 -11.60 13.86
CA THR A 29 -18.04 -11.20 12.54
C THR A 29 -16.91 -10.85 11.59
N GLY A 30 -15.91 -10.11 12.08
CA GLY A 30 -14.71 -9.75 11.30
C GLY A 30 -13.95 -10.98 10.84
N LEU A 31 -13.76 -11.98 11.71
CA LEU A 31 -13.03 -13.20 11.37
C LEU A 31 -13.75 -14.02 10.29
N ILE A 32 -15.07 -14.17 10.40
CA ILE A 32 -15.89 -14.88 9.40
C ILE A 32 -15.79 -14.18 8.03
N ILE A 33 -15.98 -12.86 7.99
CA ILE A 33 -15.91 -12.07 6.75
C ILE A 33 -14.51 -12.16 6.14
N ALA A 34 -13.47 -12.01 6.96
CA ALA A 34 -12.08 -12.06 6.51
C ALA A 34 -11.68 -13.43 5.95
N LEU A 35 -12.20 -14.52 6.52
CA LEU A 35 -11.97 -15.86 5.99
C LEU A 35 -12.61 -16.01 4.60
N ILE A 36 -13.89 -15.65 4.46
CA ILE A 36 -14.60 -15.72 3.18
C ILE A 36 -13.85 -14.92 2.11
N LEU A 37 -13.55 -13.65 2.39
CA LEU A 37 -12.87 -12.78 1.44
C LEU A 37 -11.44 -13.24 1.14
N GLY A 38 -10.69 -13.69 2.14
CA GLY A 38 -9.33 -14.17 1.96
C GLY A 38 -9.26 -15.39 1.06
N PHE A 39 -10.16 -16.36 1.20
CA PHE A 39 -10.19 -17.53 0.33
C PHE A 39 -10.67 -17.20 -1.10
N THR A 40 -11.66 -16.33 -1.26
CA THR A 40 -12.19 -16.00 -2.60
C THR A 40 -11.26 -15.08 -3.40
N THR A 41 -10.62 -14.11 -2.74
CA THR A 41 -9.90 -13.04 -3.46
C THR A 41 -8.39 -13.30 -3.60
N SER A 42 -7.82 -14.28 -2.88
CA SER A 42 -6.35 -14.40 -2.80
C SER A 42 -5.63 -14.66 -4.10
N LYS A 43 -6.30 -15.36 -5.01
CA LYS A 43 -5.77 -15.68 -6.34
C LYS A 43 -5.48 -14.42 -7.17
N TYR A 44 -6.17 -13.32 -6.91
CA TYR A 44 -6.05 -12.09 -7.69
C TYR A 44 -4.99 -11.13 -7.12
N PHE A 45 -4.86 -11.04 -5.80
CA PHE A 45 -3.99 -10.06 -5.14
C PHE A 45 -2.57 -10.57 -4.87
N VAL A 46 -2.39 -11.85 -4.54
CA VAL A 46 -1.07 -12.37 -4.17
C VAL A 46 -0.46 -13.12 -5.35
N LYS A 47 0.42 -12.44 -6.09
CA LYS A 47 1.20 -13.06 -7.18
C LYS A 47 2.42 -13.83 -6.71
N ASN A 48 2.99 -13.47 -5.55
CA ASN A 48 4.15 -14.15 -4.98
C ASN A 48 4.13 -14.04 -3.45
N GLU A 49 3.70 -15.13 -2.81
CA GLU A 49 3.51 -15.25 -1.36
C GLU A 49 4.83 -15.02 -0.58
N TYR A 50 5.97 -15.49 -1.12
CA TYR A 50 7.29 -15.40 -0.47
C TYR A 50 7.81 -13.97 -0.31
N LYS A 51 7.33 -13.02 -1.11
CA LYS A 51 7.80 -11.62 -0.99
C LYS A 51 7.26 -10.95 0.26
N LEU A 52 6.07 -11.34 0.72
CA LEU A 52 5.39 -10.79 1.89
C LEU A 52 5.92 -11.40 3.19
N LEU A 53 6.42 -12.63 3.15
CA LEU A 53 7.02 -13.30 4.30
C LEU A 53 8.44 -12.81 4.62
N ASN A 54 9.07 -12.01 3.75
CA ASN A 54 10.42 -11.51 4.00
C ASN A 54 10.37 -10.28 4.93
N PRO A 55 10.80 -10.40 6.20
CA PRO A 55 10.67 -9.31 7.18
C PRO A 55 11.51 -8.09 6.81
N LEU A 56 12.70 -8.28 6.23
CA LEU A 56 13.54 -7.17 5.77
C LEU A 56 12.83 -6.34 4.71
N ARG A 57 12.11 -6.98 3.79
CA ARG A 57 11.32 -6.25 2.77
C ARG A 57 10.19 -5.44 3.38
N LEU A 58 9.52 -5.97 4.40
CA LEU A 58 8.46 -5.24 5.10
C LEU A 58 9.02 -4.04 5.86
N VAL A 59 10.18 -4.18 6.52
CA VAL A 59 10.87 -3.06 7.17
C VAL A 59 11.25 -1.98 6.16
N PHE A 60 11.81 -2.35 5.01
CA PHE A 60 12.09 -1.39 3.94
C PHE A 60 10.82 -0.72 3.39
N LEU A 61 9.71 -1.46 3.28
CA LEU A 61 8.43 -0.91 2.86
C LEU A 61 7.93 0.15 3.84
N VAL A 62 7.95 -0.14 5.14
CA VAL A 62 7.53 0.82 6.18
C VAL A 62 8.46 2.03 6.22
N TYR A 63 9.77 1.81 6.21
CA TYR A 63 10.75 2.89 6.18
C TYR A 63 10.58 3.80 4.96
N TYR A 64 10.43 3.20 3.77
CA TYR A 64 10.22 3.96 2.54
C TYR A 64 8.88 4.70 2.56
N PHE A 65 7.82 4.08 3.05
CA PHE A 65 6.50 4.70 3.20
C PHE A 65 6.56 5.94 4.10
N LEU A 66 7.18 5.82 5.28
CA LEU A 66 7.34 6.94 6.21
C LEU A 66 8.20 8.06 5.60
N LYS A 67 9.33 7.72 4.99
CA LYS A 67 10.19 8.70 4.30
C LYS A 67 9.45 9.40 3.16
N TYR A 68 8.65 8.66 2.40
CA TYR A 68 7.88 9.19 1.28
C TYR A 68 6.86 10.21 1.76
N ILE A 69 5.96 9.81 2.66
CA ILE A 69 4.84 10.66 3.10
C ILE A 69 5.31 11.90 3.90
N THR A 70 6.39 11.78 4.68
CA THR A 70 6.85 12.87 5.56
C THR A 70 7.84 13.81 4.89
N VAL A 71 8.82 13.28 4.15
CA VAL A 71 9.93 14.09 3.63
C VAL A 71 9.76 14.41 2.16
N ILE A 72 9.49 13.39 1.33
CA ILE A 72 9.48 13.56 -0.14
C ILE A 72 8.22 14.32 -0.55
N GLU A 73 7.06 13.88 -0.07
CA GLU A 73 5.77 14.47 -0.41
C GLU A 73 5.64 15.91 0.10
N MET A 74 6.12 16.18 1.32
CA MET A 74 6.15 17.54 1.87
C MET A 74 7.04 18.47 1.03
N LYS A 75 8.25 18.04 0.66
CA LYS A 75 9.16 18.84 -0.18
C LYS A 75 8.57 19.13 -1.55
N ALA A 76 7.87 18.15 -2.15
CA ALA A 76 7.20 18.32 -3.43
C ALA A 76 6.10 19.39 -3.33
N HIS A 77 5.23 19.31 -2.32
CA HIS A 77 4.18 20.31 -2.11
C HIS A 77 4.76 21.71 -1.84
N LEU A 78 5.83 21.82 -1.04
CA LEU A 78 6.50 23.09 -0.79
C LEU A 78 7.11 23.69 -2.07
N ASP A 79 7.66 22.87 -2.97
CA ASP A 79 8.16 23.35 -4.27
C ASP A 79 7.01 23.87 -5.14
N VAL A 80 5.86 23.18 -5.15
CA VAL A 80 4.65 23.66 -5.83
C VAL A 80 4.18 25.00 -5.26
N VAL A 81 4.10 25.14 -3.93
CA VAL A 81 3.75 26.40 -3.27
C VAL A 81 4.70 27.53 -3.67
N LYS A 82 6.01 27.27 -3.70
CA LYS A 82 7.00 28.26 -4.16
C LYS A 82 6.79 28.67 -5.62
N ARG A 83 6.39 27.73 -6.49
CA ARG A 83 6.12 28.01 -7.91
C ARG A 83 4.85 28.83 -8.13
N ILE A 84 3.85 28.71 -7.25
CA ILE A 84 2.66 29.58 -7.30
C ILE A 84 3.06 31.05 -7.18
N PHE A 85 3.98 31.39 -6.26
CA PHE A 85 4.43 32.78 -6.09
C PHE A 85 5.42 33.24 -7.16
N THR A 86 6.31 32.37 -7.62
CA THR A 86 7.37 32.75 -8.58
C THR A 86 6.93 32.65 -10.04
N LEU A 87 5.84 31.92 -10.33
CA LEU A 87 5.34 31.63 -11.68
C LEU A 87 6.38 31.02 -12.65
N ASN A 88 7.49 30.51 -12.13
CA ASN A 88 8.57 29.93 -12.92
C ASN A 88 8.26 28.46 -13.27
N ILE A 89 7.45 28.27 -14.31
CA ILE A 89 7.00 26.96 -14.79
C ILE A 89 7.36 26.83 -16.28
N LYS A 90 8.09 25.78 -16.64
CA LYS A 90 8.46 25.44 -18.02
C LYS A 90 7.84 24.09 -18.38
N PRO A 91 6.61 24.04 -18.91
CA PRO A 91 5.93 22.78 -19.18
C PRO A 91 6.62 22.03 -20.33
N GLY A 92 6.61 20.70 -20.25
CA GLY A 92 7.13 19.82 -21.28
C GLY A 92 6.72 18.38 -21.03
N ILE A 93 6.39 17.64 -22.09
CA ILE A 93 6.06 16.21 -22.01
C ILE A 93 7.35 15.43 -22.18
N VAL A 94 7.78 14.72 -21.13
CA VAL A 94 9.02 13.95 -21.11
C VAL A 94 8.72 12.47 -20.91
N LYS A 95 9.30 11.61 -21.76
CA LYS A 95 9.19 10.15 -21.63
C LYS A 95 10.33 9.62 -20.76
N ILE A 96 10.00 9.04 -19.61
CA ILE A 96 10.99 8.45 -18.68
C ILE A 96 11.00 6.92 -18.85
N PRO A 97 12.13 6.29 -19.22
CA PRO A 97 12.20 4.85 -19.40
C PRO A 97 12.31 4.12 -18.06
N VAL A 98 11.17 3.76 -17.47
CA VAL A 98 11.12 2.90 -16.26
C VAL A 98 11.06 1.41 -16.65
N LYS A 99 11.88 0.57 -16.00
CA LYS A 99 11.92 -0.89 -16.22
C LYS A 99 11.56 -1.70 -14.96
N PRO A 100 10.34 -1.53 -14.38
CA PRO A 100 9.93 -2.27 -13.20
C PRO A 100 9.70 -3.75 -13.53
N ARG A 101 10.22 -4.64 -12.67
CA ARG A 101 10.13 -6.11 -12.86
C ARG A 101 8.74 -6.70 -12.61
N SER A 102 7.82 -5.96 -11.97
CA SER A 102 6.49 -6.45 -11.62
C SER A 102 5.40 -5.44 -11.91
N SER A 103 4.18 -5.90 -12.16
CA SER A 103 3.01 -5.03 -12.38
C SER A 103 2.76 -4.11 -11.18
N TYR A 104 2.89 -4.63 -9.96
CA TYR A 104 2.78 -3.83 -8.74
C TYR A 104 3.88 -2.77 -8.63
N GLY A 105 5.13 -3.12 -8.97
CA GLY A 105 6.23 -2.16 -9.01
C GLY A 105 6.04 -1.08 -10.07
N ARG A 106 5.33 -1.38 -11.18
CA ARG A 106 4.94 -0.37 -12.17
C ARG A 106 3.89 0.58 -11.61
N LEU A 107 2.91 0.05 -10.90
CA LEU A 107 1.83 0.84 -10.28
C LEU A 107 2.36 1.74 -9.17
N LEU A 108 3.31 1.29 -8.35
CA LEU A 108 3.87 2.08 -7.24
C LEU A 108 4.86 3.18 -7.69
N VAL A 109 5.32 3.13 -8.94
CA VAL A 109 6.20 4.18 -9.52
C VAL A 109 5.38 5.24 -10.25
N ALA A 110 4.19 4.87 -10.73
CA ALA A 110 3.25 5.79 -11.35
C ALA A 110 2.60 6.68 -10.29
#